data_AF-A0A641RW05-F1
#
_entry.id   AF-A0A641RW05-F1
#
_cell.length_a   1.000
_cell.length_b   1.000
_cell.length_c   1.000
_cell.angle_alpha   90.00
_cell.angle_beta   90.00
_cell.angle_gamma   90.00
#
_symmetry.space_group_name_H-M   'P 1'
#
loop_
_entity.id
_entity.type
_entity.pdbx_description
1 polymer ?
#
loop_
_entity_poly.entity_id
_entity_poly.type
_entity_poly.pdbx_seq_one_letter_code
_entity_poly.pdbx_strand_id
1 'polypeptide(L)' 'HLQAGIGAEYNFLKYAVVRAGYHFGDKDKGVGNYGTLGCGINFWPIRADFSYALADKDCFMRRTWQLGVGIVF' A
#
# COMPACT_ATOMS: atom_id res chain seq x y z
N HIS A 1 -18.02 -14.08 5.19
CA HIS A 1 -17.45 -13.66 3.89
C HIS A 1 -17.61 -12.15 3.75
N LEU A 2 -17.02 -11.39 4.66
CA LEU A 2 -16.93 -9.94 4.52
C LEU A 2 -15.45 -9.58 4.57
N GLN A 3 -14.81 -9.58 3.40
CA GLN A 3 -13.50 -8.95 3.24
C GLN A 3 -13.77 -7.47 2.98
N ALA A 4 -13.53 -6.64 3.98
CA ALA A 4 -13.72 -5.19 3.87
C ALA A 4 -12.34 -4.53 3.85
N GLY A 5 -12.05 -3.79 2.79
CA GLY A 5 -10.87 -2.94 2.70
C GLY A 5 -11.27 -1.49 2.87
N ILE A 6 -10.58 -0.77 3.73
CA ILE A 6 -10.64 0.69 3.79
C ILE A 6 -9.29 1.25 3.34
N GLY A 7 -9.33 2.33 2.56
CA GLY A 7 -8.13 2.98 2.07
C GLY A 7 -8.30 4.49 2.10
N ALA A 8 -7.22 5.17 2.47
CA ALA A 8 -7.07 6.61 2.38
C ALA A 8 -5.87 6.93 1.49
N GLU A 9 -6.08 7.80 0.51
CA GLU A 9 -5.02 8.36 -0.30
C GLU A 9 -4.99 9.87 -0.09
N TYR A 10 -3.80 10.41 0.18
CA TYR A 10 -3.55 11.82 0.38
C TYR A 10 -2.55 12.31 -0.66
N ASN A 11 -2.98 13.27 -1.48
CA ASN A 11 -2.15 13.85 -2.53
C ASN A 11 -1.67 15.25 -2.11
N PHE A 12 -0.39 15.39 -1.79
CA PHE A 12 0.27 16.66 -1.56
C PHE A 12 0.61 17.31 -2.90
N LEU A 13 -0.26 18.24 -3.35
CA LEU A 13 0.01 19.20 -4.42
C LEU A 13 0.56 18.59 -5.72
N LYS A 14 0.07 17.41 -6.14
CA LYS A 14 0.44 16.73 -7.41
C LYS A 14 1.86 16.12 -7.44
N TYR A 15 2.75 16.53 -6.54
CA TYR A 15 4.15 16.07 -6.46
C TYR A 15 4.37 14.89 -5.51
N ALA A 16 3.54 14.73 -4.49
CA ALA A 16 3.67 13.62 -3.55
C ALA A 16 2.30 12.99 -3.28
N VAL A 17 2.27 11.67 -3.19
CA VAL A 17 1.10 10.88 -2.85
C VAL A 17 1.45 10.00 -1.67
N VAL A 18 0.56 9.88 -0.70
CA VAL A 18 0.67 8.94 0.40
C VAL A 18 -0.60 8.10 0.40
N ARG A 19 -0.46 6.80 0.50
CA ARG A 19 -1.55 5.82 0.50
C ARG A 19 -1.47 5.04 1.78
N ALA A 20 -2.60 4.84 2.44
CA ALA A 20 -2.72 3.94 3.56
C ALA A 20 -3.96 3.10 3.34
N GLY A 21 -3.80 1.78 3.32
CA GLY A 21 -4.88 0.81 3.25
C GLY A 21 -4.89 -0.03 4.51
N TYR A 22 -6.07 -0.45 4.91
CA TYR A 22 -6.25 -1.48 5.91
C TYR A 22 -7.34 -2.43 5.43
N HIS A 23 -6.98 -3.69 5.29
CA HIS A 23 -7.89 -4.73 4.88
C HIS A 23 -8.24 -5.59 6.10
N PHE A 24 -9.53 -5.58 6.45
CA PHE A 24 -10.11 -6.44 7.46
C PHE A 24 -10.44 -7.79 6.79
N GLY A 25 -9.65 -8.80 7.12
CA GLY A 25 -9.86 -10.19 6.71
C GLY A 25 -10.71 -10.92 7.75
N ASP A 26 -11.61 -11.80 7.30
CA ASP A 26 -12.42 -12.64 8.16
C ASP A 26 -11.50 -13.52 9.04
N LYS A 27 -11.52 -13.29 10.36
CA LYS A 27 -10.64 -13.94 11.37
C LYS A 27 -10.79 -15.47 11.42
N ASP A 28 -11.88 -16.01 10.90
CA ASP A 28 -12.21 -17.44 10.91
C ASP A 28 -11.36 -18.30 9.95
N LYS A 29 -10.61 -17.72 9.01
CA LYS A 29 -9.84 -18.49 8.00
C LYS A 29 -8.32 -18.28 8.01
N GLY A 30 -7.76 -17.66 9.05
CA GLY A 30 -6.31 -17.42 9.14
C GLY A 30 -5.78 -16.37 8.16
N VAL A 31 -6.66 -15.66 7.44
CA VAL A 31 -6.31 -14.48 6.65
C VAL A 31 -6.27 -13.30 7.61
N GLY A 32 -5.12 -13.12 8.25
CA GLY A 32 -4.88 -12.01 9.17
C GLY A 32 -5.17 -10.67 8.50
N ASN A 33 -5.56 -9.69 9.32
CA ASN A 33 -5.70 -8.32 8.85
C ASN A 33 -4.37 -7.87 8.22
N TYR A 34 -4.43 -7.14 7.11
CA TYR A 34 -3.22 -6.58 6.52
C TYR A 34 -3.40 -5.08 6.30
N GLY A 35 -2.44 -4.34 6.83
CA GLY A 35 -2.24 -2.93 6.49
C GLY A 35 -1.41 -2.83 5.22
N THR A 36 -1.66 -1.82 4.42
CA THR A 36 -0.77 -1.36 3.36
C THR A 36 -0.47 0.10 3.62
N LEU A 37 0.77 0.50 3.41
CA LEU A 37 1.21 1.88 3.46
C LEU A 37 2.03 2.12 2.22
N GLY A 38 1.84 3.22 1.53
CA GLY A 38 2.61 3.58 0.37
C GLY A 38 2.85 5.07 0.34
N CYS A 39 3.91 5.47 -0.32
CA CYS A 39 4.17 6.84 -0.68
C CYS A 39 4.71 6.88 -2.10
N GLY A 40 4.50 7.98 -2.81
CA GLY A 40 5.03 8.18 -4.13
C GLY A 40 5.34 9.63 -4.34
N ILE A 41 6.33 9.87 -5.19
CA ILE A 41 6.71 11.20 -5.63
C ILE A 41 6.63 11.25 -7.15
N ASN A 42 5.97 12.28 -7.65
CA ASN A 42 5.84 12.58 -9.05
C ASN A 42 6.64 13.85 -9.33
N PHE A 43 7.84 13.69 -9.87
CA PHE A 43 8.68 14.79 -10.27
C PHE A 43 8.98 14.66 -11.76
N TRP A 44 8.16 15.28 -12.61
CA TRP A 44 8.30 15.20 -14.08
C TRP A 44 9.78 15.36 -14.51
N PRO A 45 10.39 14.38 -15.23
CA PRO A 45 9.83 13.18 -15.87
C PRO A 45 9.88 11.87 -15.04
N ILE A 46 10.28 11.91 -13.78
CA ILE A 46 10.45 10.74 -12.90
C ILE A 46 9.23 10.57 -11.99
N ARG A 47 8.70 9.36 -11.91
CA ARG A 47 7.74 8.93 -10.87
C ARG A 47 8.40 7.84 -10.06
N ALA A 48 8.47 8.00 -8.75
CA ALA A 48 8.88 6.94 -7.86
C ALA A 48 7.72 6.59 -6.94
N ASP A 49 7.39 5.32 -6.83
CA ASP A 49 6.36 4.79 -5.97
C ASP A 49 6.96 3.75 -5.02
N PHE A 50 6.56 3.85 -3.77
CA PHE A 50 6.95 2.96 -2.68
C PHE A 50 5.67 2.44 -2.05
N SER A 51 5.57 1.13 -1.92
CA SER A 51 4.44 0.48 -1.23
C SER A 51 4.97 -0.56 -0.26
N TYR A 52 4.34 -0.67 0.88
CA TYR A 52 4.77 -1.44 2.02
C TYR A 52 3.57 -2.16 2.62
N ALA A 53 3.58 -3.48 2.55
CA ALA A 53 2.50 -4.32 3.08
C ALA A 53 2.87 -4.81 4.49
N LEU A 54 2.08 -4.36 5.47
CA LEU A 54 2.07 -4.80 6.86
C LEU A 54 1.01 -5.91 7.03
N ALA A 55 1.32 -7.13 6.62
CA ALA A 55 0.48 -8.30 6.91
C ALA A 55 0.69 -8.81 8.35
N ASP A 56 -0.38 -9.10 9.08
CA ASP A 56 -0.33 -9.69 10.43
C ASP A 56 0.05 -11.19 10.38
N LYS A 57 0.37 -11.73 11.55
CA LYS A 57 1.42 -12.72 11.89
C LYS A 57 1.61 -14.02 11.10
N ASP A 58 0.75 -14.43 10.17
CA ASP A 58 0.80 -15.76 9.53
C ASP A 58 0.91 -15.78 7.98
N CYS A 59 1.04 -14.63 7.31
CA CYS A 59 1.20 -14.59 5.85
C CYS A 59 2.66 -14.33 5.40
N PHE A 60 3.13 -15.11 4.42
CA PHE A 60 4.48 -15.04 3.82
C PHE A 60 4.84 -13.69 3.17
N MET A 61 3.85 -12.81 2.94
CA MET A 61 4.02 -11.43 2.44
C MET A 61 4.24 -10.40 3.56
N ARG A 62 4.55 -10.87 4.78
CA ARG A 62 4.87 -10.03 5.93
C ARG A 62 6.11 -9.20 5.61
N ARG A 63 5.95 -7.87 5.62
CA ARG A 63 7.05 -6.91 5.48
C ARG A 63 7.62 -6.81 4.06
N THR A 64 6.82 -7.13 3.05
CA THR A 64 7.22 -6.90 1.66
C THR A 64 7.14 -5.41 1.35
N TRP A 65 8.28 -4.86 0.93
CA TRP A 65 8.37 -3.55 0.31
C TRP A 65 8.41 -3.73 -1.20
N GLN A 66 7.72 -2.85 -1.91
CA GLN A 66 7.71 -2.73 -3.36
C GLN A 66 8.21 -1.34 -3.69
N LEU A 67 9.19 -1.28 -4.59
CA LEU A 67 9.73 -0.05 -5.15
C LEU A 67 9.45 -0.07 -6.66
N GLY A 68 8.73 0.93 -7.13
CA GLY A 68 8.52 1.22 -8.54
C GLY A 68 9.18 2.54 -8.91
N VAL A 69 9.83 2.58 -10.07
CA VAL A 69 10.33 3.81 -10.67
C VAL A 69 9.88 3.82 -12.12
N GLY A 70 9.14 4.85 -12.52
CA GLY A 70 8.66 5.09 -13.87
C GLY A 70 9.26 6.36 -14.45
N ILE A 71 9.65 6.33 -15.71
CA ILE A 71 10.04 7.50 -16.48
C ILE A 71 8.87 7.85 -17.40
N VAL A 72 8.46 9.11 -17.38
CA VAL A 72 7.32 9.65 -18.12
C VAL A 72 7.87 10.55 -19.22
N PHE A 73 7.74 10.10 -20.46
CA PHE A 73 8.08 10.86 -21.67
C PHE A 73 6.87 11.65 -22.17
#